data_AF-A0A1H3NCY0-F1
#
_entry.id   AF-A0A1H3NCY0-F1
#
_cell.length_a   1.000
_cell.length_b   1.000
_cell.length_c   1.000
_cell.angle_alpha   90.00
_cell.angle_beta   90.00
_cell.angle_gamma   90.00
#
_symmetry.space_group_name_H-M   'P 1'
#
loop_
_entity.id
_entity.type
_entity.pdbx_description
1 polymer ?
#
loop_
_entity_poly.entity_id
_entity_poly.type
_entity_poly.pdbx_seq_one_letter_code
_entity_poly.pdbx_strand_id
1 'polypeptide(L)'
;MSFASRTPDPDLYPPQLPELVYRQPAADEAEAARLTQLAQLVATSPPLSDVRDLAPAVRALFPSPAYEVGCGGAHIWLHRAGENPQLAVIS
;
A
#
# COMPACT_ATOMS: atom_id res chain seq x y z
N MET A 1 2.08 -8.23 -26.43
CA MET A 1 2.80 -8.85 -25.30
C MET A 1 1.82 -8.90 -24.15
N SER A 2 1.07 -10.01 -24.03
CA SER A 2 0.10 -10.18 -22.94
C SER A 2 0.87 -10.57 -21.69
N PHE A 3 0.97 -9.68 -20.71
CA PHE A 3 1.23 -10.10 -19.34
C PHE A 3 -0.03 -10.86 -18.90
N ALA A 4 -0.05 -12.17 -19.12
CA ALA A 4 -0.98 -13.02 -18.42
C ALA A 4 -0.76 -12.75 -16.93
N SER A 5 -1.77 -12.20 -16.25
CA SER A 5 -1.83 -12.14 -14.80
C SER A 5 -1.63 -13.56 -14.29
N ARG A 6 -0.38 -13.93 -14.00
CA ARG A 6 -0.03 -15.22 -13.46
C ARG A 6 -0.67 -15.22 -12.09
N THR A 7 -1.75 -15.97 -11.92
CA THR A 7 -2.28 -16.27 -10.59
C THR A 7 -1.08 -16.78 -9.79
N PRO A 8 -0.70 -16.12 -8.67
CA PRO A 8 0.41 -16.58 -7.87
C PRO A 8 0.12 -18.03 -7.49
N ASP A 9 1.08 -18.92 -7.75
CA ASP A 9 0.97 -20.30 -7.32
C ASP A 9 1.00 -20.29 -5.78
N PRO A 10 -0.09 -20.73 -5.10
CA PRO A 10 -0.20 -20.60 -3.64
C PRO A 10 0.83 -21.47 -2.90
N ASP A 11 1.44 -22.44 -3.57
CA ASP A 11 2.51 -23.28 -3.02
C ASP A 11 3.87 -22.54 -3.05
N LEU A 12 4.05 -21.60 -3.98
CA LEU A 12 5.27 -20.78 -4.10
C LEU A 12 5.20 -19.45 -3.33
N TYR A 13 4.00 -18.91 -3.13
CA TYR A 13 3.76 -17.68 -2.37
C TYR A 13 2.65 -17.90 -1.34
N PRO A 14 2.98 -18.44 -0.14
CA PRO A 14 2.00 -18.54 0.93
C PRO A 14 1.45 -17.15 1.24
N PRO A 15 0.13 -17.02 1.48
CA PRO A 15 -0.48 -15.73 1.75
C PRO A 15 0.15 -15.10 2.99
N GLN A 16 0.60 -13.86 2.86
CA GLN A 16 1.29 -13.14 3.92
C GLN A 16 0.35 -12.08 4.49
N LEU A 17 0.46 -11.85 5.80
CA LEU A 17 -0.22 -10.71 6.41
C LEU A 17 0.45 -9.44 5.90
N PRO A 18 -0.32 -8.50 5.31
CA PRO A 18 0.26 -7.25 4.88
C PRO A 18 0.80 -6.49 6.10
N GLU A 19 2.01 -5.95 5.97
CA GLU A 19 2.68 -5.16 6.99
C GLU A 19 2.81 -3.71 6.52
N LEU A 20 2.49 -2.75 7.39
CA LEU A 20 2.60 -1.33 7.11
C LEU A 20 3.82 -0.73 7.81
N VAL A 21 4.75 -0.18 7.02
CA VAL A 21 5.97 0.47 7.49
C VAL A 21 5.91 1.96 7.19
N TYR A 22 5.89 2.79 8.23
CA TYR A 22 5.99 4.24 8.11
C TYR A 22 7.45 4.67 7.92
N ARG A 23 7.71 5.46 6.88
CA ARG A 23 9.03 6.02 6.58
C ARG A 23 9.13 7.48 6.99
N GLN A 24 7.99 8.17 7.07
CA GLN A 24 7.90 9.55 7.54
C GLN A 24 6.73 9.71 8.53
N PRO A 25 6.84 10.67 9.46
CA PRO A 25 5.71 11.07 10.29
C PRO A 25 4.65 11.81 9.46
N ALA A 26 3.42 11.86 9.97
CA ALA A 26 2.36 12.66 9.37
C ALA A 26 2.73 14.15 9.31
N ALA A 27 2.39 14.84 8.22
CA ALA A 27 2.59 16.28 8.08
C ALA A 27 1.56 17.10 8.88
N ASP A 28 0.34 16.58 9.00
CA ASP A 28 -0.81 17.24 9.61
C ASP A 28 -1.80 16.22 10.19
N GLU A 29 -2.77 16.70 10.99
CA GLU A 29 -3.79 15.84 11.60
C GLU A 29 -4.66 15.09 10.58
N ALA A 30 -4.93 15.70 9.42
CA ALA A 30 -5.72 15.05 8.38
C ALA A 30 -4.97 13.87 7.77
N GLU A 31 -3.66 14.04 7.51
CA GLU A 31 -2.79 12.94 7.10
C GLU A 31 -2.63 11.87 8.19
N ALA A 32 -2.50 12.28 9.46
CA ALA A 32 -2.43 11.34 10.58
C ALA A 32 -3.70 10.47 10.68
N ALA A 33 -4.88 11.06 10.45
CA ALA A 33 -6.15 10.33 10.40
C ALA A 33 -6.18 9.34 9.23
N ARG A 34 -5.70 9.73 8.04
CA ARG A 34 -5.59 8.84 6.86
C ARG A 34 -4.61 7.69 7.10
N LEU A 35 -3.47 7.96 7.72
CA LEU A 35 -2.49 6.92 8.07
C LEU A 35 -3.06 5.96 9.13
N THR A 36 -3.86 6.45 10.06
CA THR A 36 -4.59 5.60 11.01
C THR A 36 -5.60 4.69 10.30
N GLN A 37 -6.35 5.24 9.33
CA GLN A 37 -7.26 4.42 8.49
C GLN A 37 -6.49 3.39 7.65
N LEU A 38 -5.30 3.74 7.16
CA LEU A 38 -4.42 2.82 6.44
C LEU A 38 -3.95 1.67 7.34
N ALA A 39 -3.51 1.97 8.55
CA ALA A 39 -3.14 0.95 9.53
C ALA A 39 -4.30 0.01 9.86
N GLN A 40 -5.51 0.55 10.05
CA GLN A 40 -6.70 -0.26 10.30
C GLN A 40 -7.04 -1.14 9.10
N LEU A 41 -6.93 -0.61 7.88
CA LEU A 41 -7.16 -1.38 6.66
C LEU A 41 -6.17 -2.53 6.54
N VAL A 42 -4.89 -2.30 6.78
CA VAL A 42 -3.85 -3.33 6.74
C VAL A 42 -4.08 -4.36 7.87
N ALA A 43 -4.35 -3.92 9.10
CA ALA A 43 -4.56 -4.80 10.24
C ALA A 43 -5.84 -5.66 10.15
N THR A 44 -6.86 -5.20 9.43
CA THR A 44 -8.11 -5.95 9.23
C THR A 44 -8.12 -6.75 7.93
N SER A 45 -7.08 -6.59 7.09
CA SER A 45 -6.96 -7.35 5.85
C SER A 45 -6.63 -8.81 6.17
N PRO A 46 -7.29 -9.77 5.51
CA PRO A 46 -6.89 -11.16 5.61
C PRO A 46 -5.47 -11.33 5.03
N PRO A 47 -4.79 -12.46 5.29
CA PRO A 47 -3.57 -12.81 4.59
C PRO A 47 -3.79 -12.73 3.07
N LEU A 48 -2.94 -11.98 2.38
CA LEU A 48 -3.04 -11.76 0.95
C LEU A 48 -1.92 -12.52 0.24
N SER A 49 -2.26 -13.17 -0.87
CA SER A 49 -1.25 -13.70 -1.80
C SER A 49 -0.53 -12.58 -2.56
N ASP A 50 -1.17 -11.40 -2.68
CA ASP A 50 -0.61 -10.22 -3.32
C ASP A 50 -1.11 -8.95 -2.63
N VAL A 51 -0.22 -8.22 -1.95
CA VAL A 51 -0.60 -6.99 -1.25
C VAL A 51 -1.06 -5.88 -2.20
N ARG A 52 -0.77 -5.99 -3.51
CA ARG A 52 -1.23 -5.01 -4.52
C ARG A 52 -2.75 -4.98 -4.66
N ASP A 53 -3.46 -6.01 -4.20
CA ASP A 53 -4.91 -6.00 -4.12
C ASP A 53 -5.45 -4.91 -3.17
N LEU A 54 -4.63 -4.40 -2.24
CA LEU A 54 -4.99 -3.25 -1.40
C LEU A 54 -4.85 -1.90 -2.12
N ALA A 55 -4.12 -1.82 -3.23
CA ALA A 55 -3.80 -0.57 -3.90
C ALA A 55 -5.02 0.31 -4.26
N PRO A 56 -6.16 -0.24 -4.72
CA PRO A 56 -7.38 0.56 -4.95
C PRO A 56 -7.88 1.24 -3.68
N ALA A 57 -7.86 0.53 -2.55
CA ALA A 57 -8.31 1.08 -1.27
C ALA A 57 -7.32 2.12 -0.72
N VAL A 58 -6.00 1.87 -0.87
CA VAL A 58 -4.96 2.85 -0.52
C VAL A 58 -5.13 4.14 -1.34
N ARG A 59 -5.41 4.05 -2.65
CA ARG A 59 -5.68 5.20 -3.52
C ARG A 59 -6.94 5.97 -3.13
N ALA A 60 -7.94 5.30 -2.56
CA ALA A 60 -9.14 5.96 -2.05
C ALA A 60 -8.83 6.80 -0.80
N LEU A 61 -7.93 6.32 0.07
CA LEU A 61 -7.47 7.04 1.26
C LEU A 61 -6.51 8.20 0.91
N PHE A 62 -5.68 8.02 -0.11
CA PHE A 62 -4.65 8.97 -0.54
C PHE A 62 -4.85 9.37 -2.01
N PRO A 63 -5.79 10.30 -2.29
CA PRO A 63 -6.11 10.69 -3.65
C PRO A 63 -5.03 11.60 -4.26
N SER A 64 -4.82 11.42 -5.57
CA SER A 64 -4.11 12.38 -6.43
C SER A 64 -4.86 13.73 -6.47
N PRO A 65 -4.17 14.88 -6.59
CA PRO A 65 -2.73 15.02 -6.84
C PRO A 65 -1.90 15.21 -5.56
N ALA A 66 -2.48 15.11 -4.38
CA ALA A 66 -1.74 15.32 -3.13
C ALA A 66 -0.79 14.15 -2.78
N TYR A 67 -1.15 12.95 -3.24
CA TYR A 67 -0.41 11.72 -2.96
C TYR A 67 -0.23 10.89 -4.22
N GLU A 68 0.90 10.19 -4.28
CA GLU A 68 1.22 9.21 -5.30
C GLU A 68 1.26 7.82 -4.69
N VAL A 69 0.41 6.93 -5.19
CA VAL A 69 0.33 5.53 -4.76
C VAL A 69 0.73 4.63 -5.92
N GLY A 70 1.91 4.02 -5.79
CA GLY A 70 2.42 3.08 -6.78
C GLY A 70 2.59 1.69 -6.23
N CYS A 71 2.71 0.73 -7.15
CA CYS A 71 2.92 -0.67 -6.86
C CYS A 71 4.25 -1.08 -7.50
N GLY A 72 5.19 -1.59 -6.70
CA GLY A 72 6.50 -2.03 -7.17
C GLY A 72 6.80 -3.43 -6.66
N GLY A 73 7.01 -4.40 -7.55
CA GLY A 73 7.18 -5.79 -7.17
C GLY A 73 5.97 -6.31 -6.38
N ALA A 74 6.21 -6.78 -5.16
CA ALA A 74 5.21 -7.27 -4.21
C ALA A 74 4.89 -6.23 -3.10
N HIS A 75 5.15 -4.94 -3.32
CA HIS A 75 4.89 -3.90 -2.31
C HIS A 75 4.09 -2.72 -2.88
N ILE A 76 3.37 -2.03 -2.01
CA ILE A 76 2.75 -0.72 -2.31
C ILE A 76 3.59 0.36 -1.65
N TRP A 77 3.92 1.42 -2.39
CA TRP A 77 4.57 2.61 -1.85
C TRP A 77 3.64 3.81 -1.95
N LEU A 78 3.69 4.66 -0.93
CA LEU A 78 2.95 5.90 -0.80
C LEU A 78 3.94 7.06 -0.73
N HIS A 79 3.75 8.07 -1.56
CA HIS A 79 4.51 9.32 -1.55
C HIS A 79 3.58 10.52 -1.43
N ARG A 80 4.07 11.60 -0.83
CA ARG A 80 3.43 12.92 -0.97
C ARG A 80 3.89 13.54 -2.28
N ALA A 81 2.98 14.22 -2.97
CA ALA A 81 3.31 14.87 -4.21
C ALA A 81 4.34 15.98 -4.00
N GLY A 82 5.43 15.93 -4.77
CA GLY A 82 6.54 16.87 -4.66
C GLY A 82 7.58 16.53 -3.58
N GLU A 83 7.39 15.45 -2.81
CA GLU A 83 8.37 14.96 -1.84
C GLU A 83 9.02 13.64 -2.29
N ASN A 84 10.35 13.57 -2.16
CA ASN A 84 11.12 12.41 -2.61
C ASN A 84 11.16 11.23 -1.61
N PRO A 85 11.11 11.41 -0.27
CA PRO A 85 10.97 10.25 0.60
C PRO A 85 9.55 9.67 0.53
N GLN A 86 9.47 8.33 0.60
CA GLN A 86 8.19 7.64 0.70
C GLN A 86 7.57 7.98 2.07
N LEU A 87 6.26 8.16 2.14
CA LEU A 87 5.53 8.35 3.40
C LEU A 87 5.39 7.01 4.12
N ALA A 88 4.97 5.98 3.40
CA ALA A 88 4.78 4.63 3.92
C ALA A 88 4.94 3.57 2.83
N VAL A 89 5.20 2.33 3.26
CA VAL A 89 5.28 1.14 2.40
C VAL A 89 4.42 0.03 3.01
N ILE A 90 3.71 -0.71 2.16
CA ILE A 90 2.99 -1.92 2.54
C ILE A 90 3.67 -3.10 1.86
N SER A 91 4.03 -4.12 2.64
CA SER A 91 4.71 -5.33 2.17
C SER A 91 4.05 -6.60 2.66
#